data_AF-A0P6R3-F1
#
_entry.id   AF-A0P6R3-F1
#
_cell.length_a   1.000
_cell.length_b   1.000
_cell.length_c   1.000
_cell.angle_alpha   90.00
_cell.angle_beta   90.00
_cell.angle_gamma   90.00
#
_symmetry.space_group_name_H-M   'P 1'
#
loop_
_entity.id
_entity.type
_entity.pdbx_description
1 polymer ?
#
loop_
_entity_poly.entity_id
_entity_poly.type
_entity_poly.pdbx_seq_one_letter_code
_entity_poly.pdbx_strand_id
1 'polypeptide(L)' 'METRFFIDYPQEKIEPNTNNYQCTFCKNSSLYINGLIENHKVDCEYRINKEQQIKV' A
#
# COMPACT_ATOMS: atom_id res chain seq x y z
N MET A 1 18.02 -12.83 10.76
CA MET A 1 16.58 -12.59 10.88
C MET A 1 16.11 -12.12 9.53
N GLU A 2 15.31 -12.91 8.81
CA GLU A 2 14.65 -12.41 7.61
C GLU A 2 13.65 -11.33 8.04
N THR A 3 13.91 -10.09 7.67
CA THR A 3 12.96 -9.00 7.84
C THR A 3 11.79 -9.30 6.92
N ARG A 4 10.71 -9.87 7.46
CA ARG A 4 9.47 -10.04 6.69
C ARG A 4 8.99 -8.64 6.34
N PHE A 5 9.10 -8.27 5.06
CA PHE A 5 8.46 -7.06 4.55
C PHE A 5 6.95 -7.25 4.69
N PHE A 6 6.38 -6.67 5.75
CA PHE A 6 4.96 -6.73 6.00
C PHE A 6 4.29 -5.57 5.26
N ILE A 7 3.51 -5.91 4.24
CA ILE A 7 2.61 -4.97 3.58
C ILE A 7 1.36 -4.88 4.43
N ASP A 8 1.11 -3.71 5.04
CA ASP A 8 -0.02 -3.47 5.95
C ASP A 8 -1.17 -2.68 5.30
N TYR A 9 -1.01 -2.22 4.06
CA TYR A 9 -2.09 -1.56 3.32
C TYR A 9 -2.96 -2.59 2.57
N PRO A 10 -4.28 -2.36 2.47
CA PRO A 10 -5.17 -3.23 1.69
C PRO A 10 -4.77 -3.31 0.21
N GLN A 11 -4.65 -4.54 -0.28
CA GLN A 11 -4.32 -4.86 -1.67
C GLN A 11 -5.51 -5.50 -2.36
N GLU A 12 -5.67 -5.20 -3.65
CA GLU A 12 -6.54 -5.94 -4.55
C GLU A 12 -5.73 -6.47 -5.75
N LYS A 13 -6.16 -7.61 -6.29
CA LYS A 13 -5.50 -8.27 -7.41
C LYS A 13 -5.98 -7.65 -8.73
N ILE A 14 -5.05 -7.26 -9.61
CA ILE A 14 -5.38 -6.66 -10.91
C ILE A 14 -5.80 -7.75 -11.90
N GLU A 15 -5.09 -8.89 -11.89
CA GLU A 15 -5.36 -10.01 -12.80
C GLU A 15 -5.36 -11.33 -12.04
N PRO A 16 -6.31 -12.25 -12.30
CA PRO A 16 -6.46 -13.48 -11.53
C PRO A 16 -5.25 -14.42 -11.61
N ASN A 17 -4.46 -14.38 -12.69
CA ASN A 17 -3.39 -15.34 -12.96
C ASN A 17 -1.97 -14.79 -12.73
N THR A 18 -1.82 -13.52 -12.38
CA THR A 18 -0.50 -12.91 -12.13
C THR A 18 -0.41 -12.45 -10.67
N ASN A 19 0.80 -12.39 -10.11
CA ASN A 19 1.03 -11.80 -8.79
C ASN A 19 1.09 -10.26 -8.88
N ASN A 20 0.08 -9.68 -9.53
CA ASN A 20 -0.02 -8.25 -9.78
C ASN A 20 -1.11 -7.65 -8.90
N TYR A 21 -0.70 -6.75 -8.01
CA TYR A 21 -1.54 -6.16 -6.98
C TYR A 21 -1.44 -4.64 -7.01
N GLN A 22 -2.48 -3.98 -6.50
CA GLN A 22 -2.52 -2.53 -6.29
C GLN A 22 -3.18 -2.21 -4.95
N CYS A 23 -2.92 -1.02 -4.43
CA CYS A 23 -3.65 -0.54 -3.25
C CYS A 23 -5.14 -0.39 -3.57
N THR A 24 -6.00 -0.93 -2.71
CA THR A 24 -7.46 -0.88 -2.87
C THR A 24 -7.99 0.56 -2.93
N PHE A 25 -7.30 1.52 -2.32
CA PHE A 25 -7.73 2.93 -2.25
C PHE A 25 -7.20 3.78 -3.41
N CYS A 26 -5.88 3.89 -3.57
CA CYS A 26 -5.29 4.82 -4.55
C CYS A 26 -5.02 4.20 -5.92
N LYS A 27 -5.17 2.87 -6.05
CA LYS A 27 -4.93 2.07 -7.25
C LYS A 27 -3.49 2.13 -7.79
N ASN A 28 -2.54 2.66 -7.00
CA ASN A 28 -1.12 2.54 -7.34
C ASN A 28 -0.68 1.08 -7.19
N SER A 29 0.11 0.60 -8.16
CA SER A 29 0.67 -0.76 -8.13
C SER A 29 1.47 -0.99 -6.86
N SER A 30 1.38 -2.19 -6.30
CA SER A 30 2.17 -2.59 -5.14
C SER A 30 3.67 -2.58 -5.41
N LEU A 31 4.10 -2.79 -6.67
CA LEU A 31 5.49 -2.65 -7.08
C LEU A 31 5.96 -1.19 -7.04
N TYR A 32 5.08 -0.24 -7.40
CA TYR A 32 5.36 1.20 -7.30
C TYR A 32 5.37 1.67 -5.85
N ILE A 33 4.40 1.23 -5.05
CA ILE A 33 4.30 1.59 -3.63
C ILE A 33 5.53 1.11 -2.87
N ASN A 34 5.99 -0.12 -3.16
CA ASN A 34 7.17 -0.72 -2.53
C ASN A 34 7.14 -0.72 -0.99
N GLY A 35 5.94 -0.82 -0.41
CA GLY A 35 5.73 -0.77 1.04
C GLY A 35 5.95 0.61 1.69
N LEU A 36 6.17 1.67 0.90
CA LEU A 36 6.46 3.02 1.39
C LEU A 36 5.21 3.88 1.41
N ILE A 37 4.96 4.54 2.55
CA ILE A 37 3.78 5.37 2.77
C ILE A 37 3.75 6.58 1.83
N GLU A 38 4.90 7.15 1.54
CA GLU A 38 5.08 8.30 0.65
C GLU A 38 4.74 8.01 -0.81
N ASN A 39 4.79 6.74 -1.23
CA ASN A 39 4.45 6.31 -2.58
C ASN A 39 2.94 6.07 -2.78
N HIS A 40 2.13 6.21 -1.73
CA HIS A 40 0.69 6.35 -1.89
C HIS A 40 0.35 7.77 -2.35
N LYS A 41 -0.71 7.89 -3.17
CA LYS A 41 -1.27 9.22 -3.50
C LYS A 41 -1.65 9.98 -2.23
N VAL A 42 -1.56 11.30 -2.28
CA VAL A 42 -1.87 12.19 -1.14
C VAL A 42 -3.33 12.09 -0.68
N ASP A 43 -4.23 11.67 -1.56
CA ASP A 43 -5.66 11.44 -1.30
C ASP A 43 -5.98 9.96 -0.96
N CYS A 44 -4.97 9.12 -0.77
CA CYS A 44 -5.16 7.72 -0.41
C CYS A 44 -5.70 7.59 1.02
N GLU A 45 -6.86 6.97 1.19
CA GLU A 45 -7.49 6.79 2.51
C GLU A 45 -6.58 6.05 3.52
N TYR A 46 -5.90 4.97 3.09
CA TYR A 46 -4.90 4.30 3.93
C TYR A 46 -3.79 5.26 4.38
N ARG A 47 -3.26 6.08 3.45
CA ARG A 47 -2.19 7.05 3.75
C ARG A 47 -2.66 8.08 4.77
N ILE A 48 -3.81 8.69 4.52
CA ILE A 48 -4.42 9.69 5.40
C ILE A 48 -4.59 9.13 6.81
N ASN A 49 -5.17 7.93 6.93
CA ASN A 49 -5.38 7.28 8.23
C ASN A 49 -4.05 6.94 8.93
N LYS A 50 -3.07 6.40 8.21
CA LYS A 50 -1.76 6.05 8.76
C LYS A 50 -1.00 7.28 9.26
N GLU A 51 -0.98 8.35 8.47
CA GLU A 51 -0.34 9.62 8.84
C GLU A 51 -1.04 10.29 10.03
N GLN A 52 -2.35 10.13 10.18
CA GLN A 52 -3.08 10.61 11.36
C GLN A 52 -2.72 9.82 12.64
N GLN A 53 -2.53 8.51 12.53
CA GLN A 53 -2.12 7.66 13.67
C GLN A 53 -0.70 7.96 14.17
N ILE A 54 0.18 8.49 13.31
CA ILE A 54 1.57 8.83 13.66
C ILE A 54 1.64 10.15 14.46
N LYS A 55 0.59 10.98 14.46
CA LYS A 55 0.59 12.30 15.13
C LYS A 55 0.30 12.25 16.64
N VAL A 56 0.55 11.12 17.30
CA VAL A 56 0.39 10.95 18.76
C VAL A 56 1.72 11.14 19.46
#